data_AF-A0A060XRU6-F1
#
_entry.id   AF-A0A060XRU6-F1
#
_cell.length_a   1.000
_cell.length_b   1.000
_cell.length_c   1.000
_cell.angle_alpha   90.00
_cell.angle_beta   90.00
_cell.angle_gamma   90.00
#
_symmetry.space_group_name_H-M   'P 1'
#
loop_
_entity.id
_entity.type
_entity.pdbx_description
1 polymer ?
#
loop_
_entity_poly.entity_id
_entity_poly.type
_entity_poly.pdbx_seq_one_letter_code
_entity_poly.pdbx_strand_id
1 'polypeptide(L)'
;MCVLENSLRFGLHFDLKSPADPSQAAALFSVPDFVGDACKAIASRVRGAVASVQFDDFHKNSNRIICSSVFGFDDKLAVRPSLRFHQNSLVISSVDIQSVEPVDQRTRDSLQKSVQLAIEITTNSQEAAARHEAERLEQEARGRLERQRITDQAEAEKTRKELLELEALSAAVESTGAAKAEAQARAEAACIQGEAAVNEAKLKAEAQRIEAEGELNRLSKAREQELNYKSEMDRLEVEKQQKLAEIESNRFKQLVDSIGADTLQEMARAGPELQVKLLQSLGLKSTLITDGSSPINLFSTANGLLGALSQSPGQ
;
A
#
# COMPACT_ATOMS: atom_id res chain seq x y z
N MET A 1 -83.21 1.29 -31.99
CA MET A 1 -84.13 2.29 -31.40
C MET A 1 -84.49 1.77 -30.02
N CYS A 2 -84.21 2.52 -28.95
CA CYS A 2 -84.51 2.08 -27.59
C CYS A 2 -86.01 2.27 -27.31
N VAL A 3 -86.67 1.25 -26.77
CA VAL A 3 -88.08 1.30 -26.40
C VAL A 3 -88.16 1.41 -24.88
N LEU A 4 -88.80 2.46 -24.39
CA LEU A 4 -88.91 2.78 -22.97
C LEU A 4 -90.37 2.80 -22.52
N GLU A 5 -90.62 2.23 -21.35
CA GLU A 5 -91.88 2.34 -20.63
C GLU A 5 -91.70 3.35 -19.50
N ASN A 6 -92.57 4.37 -19.46
CA ASN A 6 -92.52 5.44 -18.48
C ASN A 6 -93.83 5.47 -17.69
N SER A 7 -93.76 5.25 -16.39
CA SER A 7 -94.91 5.42 -15.49
C SER A 7 -94.89 6.84 -14.92
N LEU A 8 -95.92 7.62 -15.24
CA LEU A 8 -96.04 9.02 -14.83
C LEU A 8 -97.26 9.21 -13.94
N ARG A 9 -97.11 10.04 -12.91
CA ARG A 9 -98.19 10.51 -12.05
C ARG A 9 -98.39 12.01 -12.26
N PHE A 10 -99.64 12.43 -12.37
CA PHE A 10 -99.99 13.82 -12.58
C PHE A 10 -100.70 14.39 -11.36
N GLY A 11 -100.23 15.53 -10.88
CA GLY A 11 -101.00 16.40 -9.99
C GLY A 11 -101.98 17.21 -10.83
N LEU A 12 -103.28 17.00 -10.65
CA LEU A 12 -104.31 17.69 -11.41
C LEU A 12 -105.33 18.34 -10.47
N HIS A 13 -105.83 19.50 -10.87
CA HIS A 13 -106.95 20.19 -10.24
C HIS A 13 -107.72 21.00 -11.29
N PHE A 14 -108.97 21.34 -11.00
CA PHE A 14 -109.75 22.24 -11.85
C PHE A 14 -109.64 23.67 -11.32
N ASP A 15 -109.25 24.61 -12.17
CA ASP A 15 -109.14 26.03 -11.81
C ASP A 15 -110.49 26.72 -12.03
N LEU A 16 -111.30 26.77 -10.97
CA LEU A 16 -112.57 27.49 -10.93
C LEU A 16 -112.55 28.56 -9.84
N LYS A 17 -113.06 29.74 -10.17
CA LYS A 17 -113.33 30.80 -9.19
C LYS A 17 -114.63 30.47 -8.45
N SER A 18 -114.62 30.53 -7.12
CA SER A 18 -115.83 30.47 -6.29
C SER A 18 -116.26 31.90 -5.92
N PRO A 19 -117.52 32.31 -6.15
CA PRO A 19 -118.65 31.56 -6.71
C PRO A 19 -118.52 31.34 -8.23
N ALA A 20 -118.83 30.13 -8.71
CA ALA A 20 -118.69 29.77 -10.12
C ALA A 20 -119.83 30.33 -10.97
N ASP A 21 -119.48 30.92 -12.12
CA ASP A 21 -120.44 31.29 -13.16
C ASP A 21 -121.06 30.02 -13.76
N PRO A 22 -122.40 29.91 -13.90
CA PRO A 22 -123.07 28.77 -14.53
C PRO A 22 -122.47 28.37 -15.89
N SER A 23 -121.94 29.33 -16.65
CA SER A 23 -121.26 29.08 -17.93
C SER A 23 -119.94 28.29 -17.77
N GLN A 24 -119.13 28.64 -16.76
CA GLN A 24 -117.86 27.98 -16.46
C GLN A 24 -118.07 26.61 -15.82
N ALA A 25 -119.15 26.44 -15.05
CA ALA A 25 -119.58 25.17 -14.49
C ALA A 25 -119.97 24.15 -15.59
N ALA A 26 -120.64 24.61 -16.66
CA ALA A 26 -120.95 23.77 -17.82
C ALA A 26 -119.69 23.38 -18.63
N ALA A 27 -118.67 24.26 -18.66
CA ALA A 27 -117.42 24.01 -19.37
C ALA A 27 -116.64 22.80 -18.81
N LEU A 28 -116.71 22.52 -17.50
CA LEU A 28 -116.05 21.34 -16.92
C LEU A 28 -116.49 20.02 -17.55
N PHE A 29 -117.76 19.93 -17.93
CA PHE A 29 -118.36 18.74 -18.52
C PHE A 29 -118.31 18.75 -20.05
N SER A 30 -117.64 19.73 -20.68
CA SER A 30 -117.50 19.80 -22.14
C SER A 30 -116.64 18.67 -22.71
N VAL A 31 -115.78 18.06 -21.89
CA VAL A 31 -114.93 16.92 -22.29
C VAL A 31 -115.41 15.65 -21.58
N PRO A 32 -116.01 14.68 -22.30
CA PRO A 32 -116.53 13.45 -21.70
C PRO A 32 -115.47 12.58 -21.00
N ASP A 33 -114.25 12.51 -21.56
CA ASP A 33 -113.11 11.80 -20.98
C ASP A 33 -111.90 12.75 -20.86
N PHE A 34 -111.94 13.60 -19.83
CA PHE A 34 -110.88 14.57 -19.58
C PHE A 34 -109.53 13.94 -19.21
N VAL A 35 -109.55 12.74 -18.60
CA VAL A 35 -108.33 12.02 -18.21
C VAL A 35 -107.66 11.44 -19.45
N GLY A 36 -108.42 10.74 -20.30
CA GLY A 36 -107.90 10.16 -21.53
C GLY A 36 -107.35 11.22 -22.49
N ASP A 37 -108.05 12.34 -22.66
CA ASP A 37 -107.60 13.43 -23.53
C ASP A 37 -106.33 14.11 -22.99
N ALA A 38 -106.28 14.41 -21.69
CA ALA A 38 -105.09 14.97 -21.06
C ALA A 38 -103.89 14.02 -21.17
N CYS A 39 -104.07 12.74 -20.83
CA CYS A 39 -103.03 11.71 -20.94
C CYS A 39 -102.56 11.53 -22.39
N LYS A 40 -103.46 11.57 -23.38
CA LYS A 40 -103.12 11.45 -24.80
C LYS A 40 -102.28 12.63 -25.28
N ALA A 41 -102.66 13.86 -24.91
CA ALA A 41 -101.92 15.07 -25.26
C ALA A 41 -100.52 15.06 -24.64
N ILE A 42 -100.40 14.72 -23.36
CA ILE A 42 -99.13 14.64 -22.64
C ILE A 42 -98.24 13.54 -23.23
N ALA A 43 -98.78 12.34 -23.42
CA ALA A 43 -98.03 11.21 -23.97
C ALA A 43 -97.50 11.52 -25.36
N SER A 44 -98.25 12.25 -26.20
CA SER A 44 -97.77 12.70 -27.50
C SER A 44 -96.59 13.66 -27.39
N ARG A 45 -96.65 14.64 -26.47
CA ARG A 45 -95.56 15.61 -26.26
C ARG A 45 -94.30 14.92 -25.72
N VAL A 46 -94.45 14.06 -24.72
CA VAL A 46 -93.33 13.30 -24.14
C VAL A 46 -92.70 12.38 -25.18
N ARG A 47 -93.48 11.61 -25.95
CA ARG A 47 -92.94 10.74 -27.01
C ARG A 47 -92.17 11.54 -28.06
N GLY A 48 -92.68 12.69 -28.49
CA GLY A 48 -92.02 13.54 -29.48
C GLY A 48 -90.67 14.06 -28.99
N ALA A 49 -90.61 14.53 -27.74
CA ALA A 49 -89.37 15.04 -27.16
C ALA A 49 -88.36 13.94 -26.86
N VAL A 50 -88.79 12.80 -26.30
CA VAL A 50 -87.91 11.66 -26.00
C VAL A 50 -87.31 11.07 -27.28
N ALA A 51 -88.04 11.06 -28.39
CA ALA A 51 -87.52 10.61 -29.68
C ALA A 51 -86.41 11.52 -30.25
N SER A 52 -86.32 12.77 -29.80
CA SER A 52 -85.32 13.75 -30.27
C SER A 52 -84.00 13.73 -29.49
N VAL A 53 -83.93 13.00 -28.37
CA VAL A 53 -82.76 12.94 -27.48
C VAL A 53 -82.13 11.56 -27.49
N GLN A 54 -80.83 11.49 -27.19
CA GLN A 54 -80.13 10.21 -27.03
C GLN A 54 -80.52 9.55 -25.71
N PHE A 55 -80.48 8.22 -25.68
CA PHE A 55 -80.88 7.44 -24.51
C PHE A 55 -80.07 7.78 -23.24
N ASP A 56 -78.75 7.95 -23.35
CA ASP A 56 -77.90 8.28 -22.18
C ASP A 56 -78.24 9.65 -21.58
N ASP A 57 -78.47 10.65 -22.43
CA ASP A 57 -78.89 11.98 -21.99
C ASP A 57 -80.29 11.95 -21.36
N PHE A 58 -81.21 11.19 -21.95
CA PHE A 58 -82.53 10.97 -21.35
C PHE A 58 -82.45 10.23 -20.01
N HIS A 59 -81.61 9.20 -19.89
CA HIS A 59 -81.44 8.44 -18.65
C HIS A 59 -80.89 9.31 -17.51
N LYS A 60 -79.95 10.24 -17.81
CA LYS A 60 -79.38 11.16 -16.83
C LYS A 60 -80.30 12.35 -16.49
N ASN A 61 -81.07 12.84 -17.47
CA ASN A 61 -81.84 14.09 -17.38
C ASN A 61 -83.35 13.92 -17.57
N SER A 62 -83.88 12.71 -17.32
CA SER A 62 -85.28 12.33 -17.59
C SER A 62 -86.30 13.30 -17.01
N ASN A 63 -86.12 13.70 -15.74
CA ASN A 63 -87.01 14.64 -15.06
C ASN A 63 -87.14 15.98 -15.80
N ARG A 64 -86.00 16.57 -16.18
CA ARG A 64 -85.98 17.85 -16.90
C ARG A 64 -86.62 17.72 -18.27
N ILE A 65 -86.32 16.65 -19.00
CA ILE A 65 -86.82 16.44 -20.37
C ILE A 65 -88.33 16.21 -20.36
N ILE A 66 -88.86 15.37 -19.46
CA ILE A 66 -90.31 15.12 -19.37
C ILE A 66 -91.04 16.39 -18.92
N CYS A 67 -90.60 17.05 -17.84
CA CYS A 67 -91.27 18.26 -17.34
C CYS A 67 -91.30 19.39 -18.38
N SER A 68 -90.17 19.66 -19.06
CA SER A 68 -90.12 20.68 -20.12
C SER A 68 -91.02 20.34 -21.30
N SER A 69 -91.18 19.06 -21.63
CA SER A 69 -92.05 18.59 -22.71
C SER A 69 -93.54 18.72 -22.36
N VAL A 70 -93.91 18.51 -21.10
CA VAL A 70 -95.31 18.61 -20.65
C VAL A 70 -95.75 20.06 -20.52
N PHE A 71 -95.01 20.86 -19.76
CA PHE A 71 -95.40 22.23 -19.44
C PHE A 71 -95.06 23.24 -20.55
N GLY A 72 -94.07 22.93 -21.38
CA GLY A 72 -93.56 23.85 -22.38
C GLY A 72 -92.74 24.99 -21.78
N PHE A 73 -92.22 25.86 -22.64
CA PHE A 73 -91.43 27.01 -22.25
C PHE A 73 -92.25 28.29 -22.26
N ASP A 74 -91.93 29.20 -21.35
CA ASP A 74 -92.45 30.56 -21.30
C ASP A 74 -91.65 31.49 -22.24
N ASP A 75 -92.09 32.74 -22.41
CA ASP A 75 -91.47 33.74 -23.30
C ASP A 75 -90.00 34.05 -22.92
N LYS A 76 -89.58 33.63 -21.72
CA LYS A 76 -88.21 33.72 -21.18
C LYS A 76 -87.42 32.41 -21.24
N LEU A 77 -87.87 31.41 -22.02
CA LEU A 77 -87.27 30.07 -22.14
C LEU A 77 -87.24 29.25 -20.84
N ALA A 78 -88.02 29.64 -19.82
CA ALA A 78 -88.16 28.87 -18.57
C ALA A 78 -89.35 27.89 -18.67
N VAL A 79 -89.28 26.74 -18.00
CA VAL A 79 -90.37 25.76 -17.98
C VAL A 79 -91.58 26.36 -17.26
N ARG A 80 -92.77 26.31 -17.88
CA ARG A 80 -94.00 26.84 -17.28
C ARG A 80 -94.37 26.04 -16.01
N PRO A 81 -94.97 26.68 -14.99
CA PRO A 81 -95.30 26.01 -13.73
C PRO A 81 -96.52 25.08 -13.81
N SER A 82 -97.40 25.28 -14.81
CA SER A 82 -98.59 24.46 -14.98
C SER A 82 -99.06 24.42 -16.43
N LEU A 83 -99.76 23.34 -16.80
CA LEU A 83 -100.39 23.18 -18.10
C LEU A 83 -101.91 23.28 -17.95
N ARG A 84 -102.52 24.27 -18.62
CA ARG A 84 -103.97 24.50 -18.60
C ARG A 84 -104.63 24.04 -19.89
N PHE A 85 -105.67 23.22 -19.77
CA PHE A 85 -106.60 22.90 -20.84
C PHE A 85 -107.76 23.90 -20.82
N HIS A 86 -107.94 24.62 -21.92
CA HIS A 86 -108.90 25.75 -21.99
C HIS A 86 -110.35 25.26 -22.15
N GLN A 87 -110.55 24.03 -22.60
CA GLN A 87 -111.86 23.45 -22.89
C GLN A 87 -112.64 23.08 -21.62
N ASN A 88 -111.95 22.64 -20.57
CA ASN A 88 -112.56 22.17 -19.31
C ASN A 88 -111.92 22.78 -18.05
N SER A 89 -111.03 23.78 -18.20
CA SER A 89 -110.26 24.40 -17.12
C SER A 89 -109.46 23.41 -16.25
N LEU A 90 -109.09 22.25 -16.81
CA LEU A 90 -108.19 21.31 -16.15
C LEU A 90 -106.77 21.88 -16.12
N VAL A 91 -106.17 21.91 -14.94
CA VAL A 91 -104.79 22.35 -14.73
C VAL A 91 -103.96 21.19 -14.19
N ILE A 92 -102.87 20.91 -14.88
CA ILE A 92 -101.83 20.00 -14.40
C ILE A 92 -100.78 20.84 -13.70
N SER A 93 -100.59 20.59 -12.41
CA SER A 93 -99.69 21.34 -11.53
C SER A 93 -98.34 20.66 -11.33
N SER A 94 -98.26 19.34 -11.46
CA SER A 94 -97.01 18.59 -11.31
C SER A 94 -97.01 17.31 -12.14
N VAL A 95 -95.81 16.87 -12.52
CA VAL A 95 -95.57 15.60 -13.20
C VAL A 95 -94.48 14.87 -12.42
N ASP A 96 -94.81 13.72 -11.86
CA ASP A 96 -93.87 12.88 -11.13
C ASP A 96 -93.56 11.63 -11.96
N ILE A 97 -92.27 11.35 -12.17
CA ILE A 97 -91.82 10.15 -12.87
C ILE A 97 -91.66 9.03 -11.83
N GLN A 98 -92.45 7.97 -11.95
CA GLN A 98 -92.42 6.83 -11.03
C GLN A 98 -91.40 5.78 -11.46
N SER A 99 -91.36 5.46 -12.75
CA SER A 99 -90.41 4.51 -13.31
C SER A 99 -90.12 4.82 -14.77
N VAL A 100 -88.90 4.50 -15.18
CA VAL A 100 -88.42 4.55 -16.56
C VAL A 100 -87.65 3.27 -16.80
N GLU A 101 -88.21 2.34 -17.56
CA GLU A 101 -87.58 1.05 -17.83
C GLU A 101 -87.46 0.78 -19.33
N PRO A 102 -86.29 0.27 -19.79
CA PRO A 102 -86.19 -0.32 -21.11
C PRO A 102 -87.08 -1.56 -21.21
N VAL A 103 -87.89 -1.59 -22.26
CA VAL A 103 -88.79 -2.72 -22.58
C VAL A 103 -87.99 -3.89 -23.15
N ASP A 104 -86.89 -3.61 -23.85
CA ASP A 104 -86.03 -4.63 -24.44
C ASP A 104 -85.04 -5.21 -23.42
N GLN A 105 -85.13 -6.52 -23.19
CA GLN A 105 -84.26 -7.27 -22.28
C GLN A 105 -82.78 -7.11 -22.64
N ARG A 106 -82.44 -7.10 -23.93
CA ARG A 106 -81.05 -6.94 -24.37
C ARG A 106 -80.47 -5.59 -23.98
N THR A 107 -81.29 -4.54 -23.99
CA THR A 107 -80.91 -3.20 -23.54
C THR A 107 -80.71 -3.17 -22.02
N ARG A 108 -81.58 -3.84 -21.25
CA ARG A 108 -81.43 -4.00 -19.79
C ARG A 108 -80.12 -4.69 -19.42
N ASP A 109 -79.83 -5.82 -20.06
CA ASP A 109 -78.59 -6.59 -19.82
C ASP A 109 -77.33 -5.76 -20.18
N SER A 110 -77.41 -4.97 -21.25
CA SER A 110 -76.31 -4.09 -21.68
C SER A 110 -76.05 -2.98 -20.66
N LEU A 111 -77.10 -2.41 -20.06
CA LEU A 111 -76.96 -1.42 -18.98
C LEU A 111 -76.37 -2.05 -17.72
N GLN A 112 -76.80 -3.26 -17.36
CA GLN A 112 -76.24 -3.97 -16.22
C GLN A 112 -74.73 -4.25 -16.39
N LYS A 113 -74.31 -4.67 -17.59
CA LYS A 113 -72.88 -4.84 -17.92
C LYS A 113 -72.13 -3.52 -17.82
N SER A 114 -72.72 -2.42 -18.29
CA SER A 114 -72.11 -1.08 -18.17
C SER A 114 -71.90 -0.67 -16.72
N VAL A 115 -72.84 -0.97 -15.82
CA VAL A 115 -72.70 -0.70 -14.38
C VAL A 115 -71.59 -1.57 -13.77
N GLN A 116 -71.55 -2.86 -14.12
CA GLN A 116 -70.49 -3.77 -13.66
C GLN A 116 -69.10 -3.27 -14.09
N LEU A 117 -68.94 -2.88 -15.35
CA LEU A 117 -67.69 -2.31 -15.85
C LEU A 117 -67.33 -1.00 -15.14
N ALA A 118 -68.30 -0.15 -14.84
CA ALA A 118 -68.03 1.08 -14.09
C ALA A 118 -67.47 0.78 -12.69
N ILE A 119 -68.05 -0.21 -11.99
CA ILE A 119 -67.55 -0.67 -10.69
C ILE A 119 -66.13 -1.22 -10.84
N GLU A 120 -65.89 -2.08 -11.83
CA GLU A 120 -64.57 -2.66 -12.10
C GLU A 120 -63.52 -1.58 -12.38
N ILE A 121 -63.84 -0.57 -13.20
CA ILE A 121 -62.95 0.57 -13.46
C ILE A 121 -62.66 1.33 -12.16
N THR A 122 -63.66 1.59 -11.32
CA THR A 122 -63.43 2.28 -10.04
C THR A 122 -62.57 1.45 -9.09
N THR A 123 -62.77 0.14 -9.02
CA THR A 123 -61.96 -0.78 -8.20
C THR A 123 -60.53 -0.84 -8.71
N ASN A 124 -60.33 -1.03 -10.01
CA ASN A 124 -59.00 -1.07 -10.63
C ASN A 124 -58.27 0.27 -10.47
N SER A 125 -58.98 1.39 -10.56
CA SER A 125 -58.41 2.71 -10.32
C SER A 125 -57.97 2.89 -8.86
N GLN A 126 -58.74 2.41 -7.90
CA GLN A 126 -58.37 2.47 -6.48
C GLN A 126 -57.19 1.54 -6.19
N GLU A 127 -57.18 0.33 -6.76
CA GLU A 127 -56.07 -0.60 -6.60
C GLU A 127 -54.78 -0.05 -7.21
N ALA A 128 -54.83 0.51 -8.41
CA ALA A 128 -53.67 1.13 -9.05
C ALA A 128 -53.12 2.29 -8.21
N ALA A 129 -53.99 3.14 -7.66
CA ALA A 129 -53.58 4.23 -6.77
C ALA A 129 -52.90 3.69 -5.49
N ALA A 130 -53.45 2.65 -4.88
CA ALA A 130 -52.86 2.02 -3.70
C ALA A 130 -51.50 1.37 -4.00
N ARG A 131 -51.36 0.69 -5.15
CA ARG A 131 -50.08 0.11 -5.60
C ARG A 131 -49.03 1.19 -5.82
N HIS A 132 -49.36 2.27 -6.53
CA HIS A 132 -48.43 3.37 -6.75
C HIS A 132 -48.00 4.06 -5.45
N GLU A 133 -48.91 4.20 -4.49
CA GLU A 133 -48.56 4.74 -3.17
C GLU A 133 -47.61 3.81 -2.41
N ALA A 134 -47.85 2.49 -2.47
CA ALA A 134 -46.95 1.50 -1.88
C ALA A 134 -45.55 1.53 -2.52
N GLU A 135 -45.47 1.60 -3.86
CA GLU A 135 -44.21 1.72 -4.60
C GLU A 135 -43.46 3.01 -4.23
N ARG A 136 -44.18 4.13 -4.07
CA ARG A 136 -43.60 5.42 -3.66
C ARG A 136 -42.97 5.32 -2.26
N LEU A 137 -43.69 4.74 -1.30
CA LEU A 137 -43.22 4.53 0.07
C LEU A 137 -42.01 3.58 0.10
N GLU A 138 -42.04 2.51 -0.69
CA GLU A 138 -40.92 1.58 -0.80
C GLU A 138 -39.67 2.28 -1.36
N GLN A 139 -39.84 3.09 -2.40
CA GLN A 139 -38.73 3.83 -3.00
C GLN A 139 -38.14 4.86 -2.04
N GLU A 140 -38.97 5.55 -1.26
CA GLU A 140 -38.52 6.45 -0.20
C GLU A 140 -37.73 5.71 0.88
N ALA A 141 -38.24 4.56 1.34
CA ALA A 141 -37.56 3.73 2.34
C ALA A 141 -36.21 3.22 1.82
N ARG A 142 -36.14 2.73 0.57
CA ARG A 142 -34.89 2.31 -0.08
C ARG A 142 -33.90 3.47 -0.21
N GLY A 143 -34.37 4.64 -0.64
CA GLY A 143 -33.53 5.84 -0.74
C GLY A 143 -32.98 6.29 0.61
N ARG A 144 -33.78 6.21 1.67
CA ARG A 144 -33.34 6.51 3.04
C ARG A 144 -32.30 5.50 3.53
N LEU A 145 -32.53 4.21 3.30
CA LEU A 145 -31.63 3.15 3.69
C LEU A 145 -30.27 3.29 2.98
N GLU A 146 -30.24 3.61 1.69
CA GLU A 146 -28.96 3.79 1.00
C GLU A 146 -28.21 5.05 1.43
N ARG A 147 -28.91 6.14 1.75
CA ARG A 147 -28.26 7.31 2.38
C ARG A 147 -27.65 6.95 3.73
N GLN A 148 -28.35 6.16 4.53
CA GLN A 148 -27.82 5.70 5.81
C GLN A 148 -26.60 4.81 5.60
N ARG A 149 -26.67 3.85 4.68
CA ARG A 149 -25.54 2.97 4.34
C ARG A 149 -24.30 3.74 3.88
N ILE A 150 -24.47 4.75 3.02
CA ILE A 150 -23.37 5.61 2.57
C ILE A 150 -22.77 6.38 3.75
N THR A 151 -23.60 6.87 4.66
CA THR A 151 -23.15 7.60 5.86
C THR A 151 -22.35 6.69 6.79
N ASP A 152 -22.87 5.50 7.07
CA ASP A 152 -22.20 4.49 7.89
C ASP A 152 -20.87 4.06 7.26
N GLN A 153 -20.83 3.86 5.94
CA GLN A 153 -19.60 3.56 5.19
C GLN A 153 -18.60 4.72 5.25
N ALA A 154 -19.05 5.97 5.12
CA ALA A 154 -18.17 7.13 5.22
C ALA A 154 -17.55 7.27 6.63
N GLU A 155 -18.33 7.00 7.68
CA GLU A 155 -17.83 7.01 9.06
C GLU A 155 -16.85 5.85 9.33
N ALA A 156 -17.15 4.66 8.81
CA ALA A 156 -16.25 3.52 8.86
C ALA A 156 -14.92 3.80 8.14
N GLU A 157 -14.96 4.39 6.94
CA GLU A 157 -13.75 4.75 6.18
C GLU A 157 -12.96 5.87 6.85
N LYS A 158 -13.62 6.82 7.54
CA LYS A 158 -12.92 7.82 8.35
C LYS A 158 -12.12 7.17 9.48
N THR A 159 -12.75 6.25 10.22
CA THR A 159 -12.10 5.52 11.31
C THR A 159 -10.99 4.62 10.78
N ARG A 160 -11.20 3.98 9.62
CA ARG A 160 -10.19 3.16 8.94
C ARG A 160 -8.97 3.98 8.53
N LYS A 161 -9.16 5.21 8.07
CA LYS A 161 -8.04 6.11 7.77
C LYS A 161 -7.20 6.39 9.02
N GLU A 162 -7.84 6.71 10.14
CA GLU A 162 -7.14 6.95 11.42
C GLU A 162 -6.37 5.71 11.88
N LEU A 163 -6.97 4.51 11.75
CA LEU A 163 -6.28 3.24 12.02
C LEU A 163 -5.04 3.07 11.14
N LEU A 164 -5.17 3.29 9.82
CA LEU A 164 -4.05 3.14 8.87
C LEU A 164 -2.92 4.14 9.15
N GLU A 165 -3.26 5.37 9.57
CA GLU A 165 -2.26 6.36 9.99
C GLU A 165 -1.50 5.87 11.23
N LEU A 166 -2.19 5.33 12.23
CA LEU A 166 -1.58 4.77 13.43
C LEU A 166 -0.75 3.51 13.14
N GLU A 167 -1.21 2.64 12.25
CA GLU A 167 -0.47 1.46 11.79
C GLU A 167 0.81 1.88 11.05
N ALA A 168 0.73 2.87 10.16
CA ALA A 168 1.90 3.38 9.45
C ALA A 168 2.92 4.01 10.42
N LEU A 169 2.46 4.78 11.40
CA LEU A 169 3.32 5.32 12.45
C LEU A 169 3.97 4.22 13.30
N SER A 170 3.19 3.20 13.68
CA SER A 170 3.68 2.06 14.46
C SER A 170 4.73 1.27 13.69
N ALA A 171 4.48 0.99 12.40
CA ALA A 171 5.42 0.30 11.53
C ALA A 171 6.71 1.13 11.31
N ALA A 172 6.61 2.46 11.21
CA ALA A 172 7.78 3.33 11.13
C ALA A 172 8.61 3.31 12.42
N VAL A 173 7.96 3.35 13.58
CA VAL A 173 8.64 3.24 14.89
C VAL A 173 9.26 1.86 15.08
N GLU A 174 8.57 0.79 14.68
CA GLU A 174 9.10 -0.57 14.74
C GLU A 174 10.33 -0.74 13.84
N SER A 175 10.25 -0.29 12.58
CA SER A 175 11.36 -0.37 11.63
C SER A 175 12.57 0.44 12.09
N THR A 176 12.36 1.69 12.51
CA THR A 176 13.44 2.54 13.03
C THR A 176 14.00 2.03 14.34
N GLY A 177 13.15 1.48 15.22
CA GLY A 177 13.53 0.84 16.47
C GLY A 177 14.40 -0.39 16.24
N ALA A 178 14.01 -1.28 15.33
CA ALA A 178 14.77 -2.47 14.95
C ALA A 178 16.13 -2.08 14.33
N ALA A 179 16.14 -1.16 13.36
CA ALA A 179 17.37 -0.71 12.72
C ALA A 179 18.33 -0.02 13.72
N LYS A 180 17.79 0.82 14.63
CA LYS A 180 18.58 1.48 15.66
C LYS A 180 19.13 0.48 16.67
N ALA A 181 18.31 -0.46 17.14
CA ALA A 181 18.74 -1.50 18.07
C ALA A 181 19.82 -2.38 17.46
N GLU A 182 19.66 -2.79 16.19
CA GLU A 182 20.68 -3.57 15.47
C GLU A 182 21.98 -2.78 15.27
N ALA A 183 21.88 -1.53 14.83
CA ALA A 183 23.04 -0.67 14.65
C ALA A 183 23.80 -0.44 15.97
N GLN A 184 23.08 -0.19 17.06
CA GLN A 184 23.65 -0.05 18.41
C GLN A 184 24.30 -1.34 18.88
N ALA A 185 23.62 -2.49 18.74
CA ALA A 185 24.17 -3.78 19.13
C ALA A 185 25.44 -4.12 18.33
N ARG A 186 25.46 -3.83 17.03
CA ARG A 186 26.63 -4.05 16.17
C ARG A 186 27.79 -3.11 16.53
N ALA A 187 27.50 -1.85 16.81
CA ALA A 187 28.50 -0.88 17.24
C ALA A 187 29.12 -1.28 18.59
N GLU A 188 28.29 -1.69 19.55
CA GLU A 188 28.74 -2.16 20.87
C GLU A 188 29.60 -3.42 20.74
N ALA A 189 29.15 -4.40 19.95
CA ALA A 189 29.92 -5.61 19.67
C ALA A 189 31.28 -5.31 19.05
N ALA A 190 31.34 -4.37 18.09
CA ALA A 190 32.60 -3.93 17.48
C ALA A 190 33.49 -3.19 18.48
N CYS A 191 32.92 -2.40 19.40
CA CYS A 191 33.67 -1.72 20.46
C CYS A 191 34.31 -2.73 21.40
N ILE A 192 33.53 -3.71 21.89
CA ILE A 192 34.01 -4.79 22.75
C ILE A 192 35.12 -5.59 22.06
N GLN A 193 34.95 -5.94 20.77
CA GLN A 193 35.99 -6.63 20.00
C GLN A 193 37.25 -5.78 19.82
N GLY A 194 37.10 -4.48 19.55
CA GLY A 194 38.22 -3.56 19.43
C GLY A 194 39.01 -3.43 20.74
N GLU A 195 38.31 -3.25 21.85
CA GLU A 195 38.93 -3.20 23.19
C GLU A 195 39.60 -4.52 23.56
N ALA A 196 38.95 -5.65 23.30
CA ALA A 196 39.51 -6.97 23.51
C ALA A 196 40.79 -7.20 22.67
N ALA A 197 40.78 -6.82 21.40
CA ALA A 197 41.94 -6.94 20.52
C ALA A 197 43.11 -6.05 20.97
N VAL A 198 42.84 -4.83 21.44
CA VAL A 198 43.87 -3.95 22.03
C VAL A 198 44.45 -4.58 23.29
N ASN A 199 43.62 -5.14 24.17
CA ASN A 199 44.07 -5.80 25.38
C ASN A 199 44.88 -7.07 25.08
N GLU A 200 44.42 -7.89 24.12
CA GLU A 200 45.16 -9.06 23.64
C GLU A 200 46.52 -8.66 23.06
N ALA A 201 46.58 -7.63 22.21
CA ALA A 201 47.81 -7.12 21.64
C ALA A 201 48.79 -6.63 22.72
N LYS A 202 48.30 -5.94 23.75
CA LYS A 202 49.10 -5.52 24.91
C LYS A 202 49.68 -6.71 25.66
N LEU A 203 48.84 -7.69 26.00
CA LEU A 203 49.26 -8.90 26.72
C LEU A 203 50.26 -9.71 25.88
N LYS A 204 50.06 -9.81 24.58
CA LYS A 204 50.98 -10.50 23.66
C LYS A 204 52.32 -9.76 23.54
N ALA A 205 52.30 -8.44 23.44
CA ALA A 205 53.52 -7.62 23.42
C ALA A 205 54.28 -7.75 24.75
N GLU A 206 53.58 -7.78 25.89
CA GLU A 206 54.20 -8.00 27.19
C GLU A 206 54.78 -9.40 27.33
N ALA A 207 54.06 -10.44 26.88
CA ALA A 207 54.56 -11.81 26.84
C ALA A 207 55.83 -11.93 25.98
N GLN A 208 55.82 -11.35 24.77
CA GLN A 208 56.98 -11.32 23.88
C GLN A 208 58.15 -10.56 24.50
N ARG A 209 57.89 -9.45 25.21
CA ARG A 209 58.94 -8.71 25.92
C ARG A 209 59.58 -9.58 27.01
N ILE A 210 58.77 -10.28 27.81
CA ILE A 210 59.27 -11.16 28.88
C ILE A 210 60.08 -12.32 28.29
N GLU A 211 59.58 -12.94 27.22
CA GLU A 211 60.28 -14.03 26.53
C GLU A 211 61.63 -13.56 25.97
N ALA A 212 61.63 -12.44 25.24
CA ALA A 212 62.85 -11.85 24.69
C ALA A 212 63.85 -11.44 25.78
N GLU A 213 63.39 -10.87 26.89
CA GLU A 213 64.24 -10.52 28.03
C GLU A 213 64.81 -11.77 28.72
N GLY A 214 64.01 -12.83 28.84
CA GLY A 214 64.44 -14.13 29.34
C GLY A 214 65.50 -14.78 28.44
N GLU A 215 65.30 -14.77 27.13
CA GLU A 215 66.27 -15.26 26.15
C GLU A 215 67.57 -14.44 26.16
N LEU A 216 67.47 -13.12 26.20
CA LEU A 216 68.63 -12.23 26.25
C LEU A 216 69.45 -12.46 27.52
N ASN A 217 68.79 -12.60 28.68
CA ASN A 217 69.45 -12.94 29.94
C ASN A 217 70.15 -14.30 29.87
N ARG A 218 69.51 -15.32 29.29
CA ARG A 218 70.10 -16.64 29.11
C ARG A 218 71.32 -16.58 28.18
N LEU A 219 71.21 -15.90 27.04
CA LEU A 219 72.28 -15.75 26.07
C LEU A 219 73.45 -14.93 26.64
N SER A 220 73.16 -13.85 27.37
CA SER A 220 74.17 -13.02 28.03
C SER A 220 74.98 -13.85 29.03
N LYS A 221 74.32 -14.63 29.90
CA LYS A 221 75.02 -15.52 30.85
C LYS A 221 75.85 -16.58 30.14
N ALA A 222 75.33 -17.19 29.08
CA ALA A 222 76.08 -18.18 28.29
C ALA A 222 77.31 -17.55 27.63
N ARG A 223 77.17 -16.38 27.01
CA ARG A 223 78.27 -15.64 26.37
C ARG A 223 79.30 -15.17 27.38
N GLU A 224 78.88 -14.70 28.55
CA GLU A 224 79.79 -14.32 29.63
C GLU A 224 80.62 -15.52 30.09
N GLN A 225 79.99 -16.69 30.27
CA GLN A 225 80.71 -17.93 30.60
C GLN A 225 81.67 -18.36 29.48
N GLU A 226 81.25 -18.29 28.21
CA GLU A 226 82.13 -18.59 27.08
C GLU A 226 83.33 -17.63 26.99
N LEU A 227 83.11 -16.34 27.21
CA LEU A 227 84.16 -15.32 27.20
C LEU A 227 85.13 -15.55 28.37
N ASN A 228 84.63 -15.85 29.56
CA ASN A 228 85.48 -16.16 30.72
C ASN A 228 86.32 -17.42 30.45
N TYR A 229 85.71 -18.48 29.92
CA TYR A 229 86.44 -19.70 29.54
C TYR A 229 87.52 -19.42 28.50
N LYS A 230 87.19 -18.67 27.43
CA LYS A 230 88.18 -18.28 26.41
C LYS A 230 89.30 -17.43 27.00
N SER A 231 88.98 -16.45 27.83
CA SER A 231 89.97 -15.60 28.49
C SER A 231 90.94 -16.42 29.36
N GLU A 232 90.43 -17.43 30.09
CA GLU A 232 91.28 -18.32 30.88
C GLU A 232 92.12 -19.27 30.00
N MET A 233 91.56 -19.77 28.89
CA MET A 233 92.33 -20.56 27.92
C MET A 233 93.43 -19.74 27.24
N ASP A 234 93.12 -18.52 26.81
CA ASP A 234 94.08 -17.60 26.21
C ASP A 234 95.19 -17.25 27.22
N ARG A 235 94.82 -16.99 28.49
CA ARG A 235 95.78 -16.77 29.57
C ARG A 235 96.69 -17.98 29.79
N LEU A 236 96.13 -19.19 29.80
CA LEU A 236 96.89 -20.43 29.96
C LEU A 236 97.84 -20.67 28.77
N GLU A 237 97.40 -20.38 27.54
CA GLU A 237 98.26 -20.49 26.36
C GLU A 237 99.38 -19.45 26.40
N VAL A 238 99.11 -18.20 26.81
CA VAL A 238 100.17 -17.19 27.03
C VAL A 238 101.16 -17.67 28.07
N GLU A 239 100.71 -18.20 29.21
CA GLU A 239 101.59 -18.71 30.27
C GLU A 239 102.44 -19.89 29.79
N LYS A 240 101.83 -20.82 29.04
CA LYS A 240 102.54 -21.95 28.41
C LYS A 240 103.59 -21.46 27.41
N GLN A 241 103.25 -20.50 26.54
CA GLN A 241 104.18 -19.91 25.58
C GLN A 241 105.32 -19.17 26.29
N GLN A 242 105.03 -18.44 27.36
CA GLN A 242 106.06 -17.80 28.19
C GLN A 242 107.02 -18.82 28.80
N LYS A 243 106.51 -19.91 29.39
CA LYS A 243 107.34 -20.97 29.96
C LYS A 243 108.15 -21.70 28.89
N LEU A 244 107.57 -21.98 27.73
CA LEU A 244 108.29 -22.58 26.60
C LEU A 244 109.40 -21.66 26.10
N ALA A 245 109.12 -20.36 25.94
CA ALA A 245 110.11 -19.36 25.57
C ALA A 245 111.21 -19.23 26.63
N GLU A 246 110.88 -19.33 27.92
CA GLU A 246 111.86 -19.33 29.01
C GLU A 246 112.73 -20.59 29.00
N ILE A 247 112.14 -21.78 28.79
CA ILE A 247 112.89 -23.03 28.62
C ILE A 247 113.79 -22.95 27.38
N GLU A 248 113.29 -22.44 26.27
CA GLU A 248 114.04 -22.31 25.02
C GLU A 248 115.18 -21.29 25.17
N SER A 249 114.92 -20.15 25.81
CA SER A 249 115.95 -19.17 26.16
C SER A 249 117.02 -19.76 27.08
N ASN A 250 116.62 -20.54 28.09
CA ASN A 250 117.55 -21.24 28.98
C ASN A 250 118.34 -22.35 28.24
N ARG A 251 117.70 -23.12 27.37
CA ARG A 251 118.35 -24.13 26.52
C ARG A 251 119.32 -23.48 25.54
N PHE A 252 118.93 -22.38 24.90
CA PHE A 252 119.78 -21.62 24.00
C PHE A 252 120.96 -21.03 24.76
N LYS A 253 120.75 -20.48 25.96
CA LYS A 253 121.82 -20.03 26.84
C LYS A 253 122.80 -21.16 27.17
N GLN A 254 122.32 -22.33 27.57
CA GLN A 254 123.17 -23.52 27.81
C GLN A 254 123.91 -23.98 26.55
N LEU A 255 123.27 -23.91 25.36
CA LEU A 255 123.90 -24.23 24.08
C LEU A 255 125.01 -23.23 23.74
N VAL A 256 124.78 -21.94 23.94
CA VAL A 256 125.77 -20.87 23.72
C VAL A 256 126.92 -20.99 24.72
N ASP A 257 126.63 -21.25 26.00
CA ASP A 257 127.64 -21.43 27.05
C ASP A 257 128.51 -22.68 26.79
N SER A 258 127.94 -23.77 26.25
CA SER A 258 128.67 -25.01 25.95
C SER A 258 129.49 -24.95 24.66
N ILE A 259 129.08 -24.16 23.67
CA ILE A 259 129.90 -23.88 22.48
C ILE A 259 131.01 -22.87 22.81
N GLY A 260 130.76 -21.95 23.75
CA GLY A 260 131.70 -20.90 24.18
C GLY A 260 131.67 -19.69 23.24
N ALA A 261 131.66 -18.49 23.82
CA ALA A 261 131.56 -17.23 23.08
C ALA A 261 132.68 -17.05 22.04
N ASP A 262 133.89 -17.49 22.39
CA ASP A 262 135.06 -17.42 21.51
C ASP A 262 134.91 -18.33 20.28
N THR A 263 134.32 -19.52 20.44
CA THR A 263 134.09 -20.46 19.34
C THR A 263 132.98 -20.00 18.39
N LEU A 264 131.93 -19.35 18.94
CA LEU A 264 130.88 -18.70 18.12
C LEU A 264 131.44 -17.51 17.33
N GLN A 265 132.38 -16.75 17.91
CA GLN A 265 133.05 -15.65 17.22
C GLN A 265 133.93 -16.16 16.06
N GLU A 266 134.66 -17.25 16.26
CA GLU A 266 135.46 -17.90 15.21
C GLU A 266 134.57 -18.55 14.14
N MET A 267 133.45 -19.18 14.50
CA MET A 267 132.47 -19.71 13.54
C MET A 267 131.78 -18.62 12.71
N ALA A 268 131.50 -17.45 13.30
CA ALA A 268 130.98 -16.29 12.58
C ALA A 268 132.02 -15.66 11.64
N ARG A 269 133.32 -15.73 11.98
CA ARG A 269 134.44 -15.29 11.12
C ARG A 269 134.77 -16.27 9.99
N ALA A 270 134.48 -17.56 10.16
CA ALA A 270 134.72 -18.59 9.13
C ALA A 270 133.86 -18.41 7.85
N GLY A 271 132.69 -17.77 7.96
CA GLY A 271 131.79 -17.46 6.83
C GLY A 271 132.41 -16.52 5.77
N PRO A 272 132.88 -15.31 6.15
CA PRO A 272 133.50 -14.39 5.20
C PRO A 272 134.83 -14.92 4.62
N GLU A 273 135.65 -15.65 5.38
CA GLU A 273 136.93 -16.17 4.88
C GLU A 273 136.76 -17.30 3.84
N LEU A 274 135.75 -18.16 4.00
CA LEU A 274 135.47 -19.25 3.05
C LEU A 274 134.79 -18.73 1.76
N GLN A 275 133.92 -17.72 1.86
CA GLN A 275 133.27 -17.09 0.71
C GLN A 275 134.24 -16.26 -0.16
N VAL A 276 135.26 -15.62 0.43
CA VAL A 276 136.30 -14.90 -0.33
C VAL A 276 137.20 -15.86 -1.13
N LYS A 277 137.57 -17.03 -0.56
CA LYS A 277 138.34 -18.06 -1.30
C LYS A 277 137.55 -18.72 -2.44
N LEU A 278 136.22 -18.83 -2.32
CA LEU A 278 135.36 -19.36 -3.38
C LEU A 278 135.11 -18.34 -4.52
N LEU A 279 135.03 -17.05 -4.19
CA LEU A 279 134.89 -15.96 -5.17
C LEU A 279 136.16 -15.73 -6.00
N GLN A 280 137.34 -16.06 -5.47
CA GLN A 280 138.61 -15.95 -6.19
C GLN A 280 138.86 -17.11 -7.16
N SER A 281 138.27 -18.29 -6.94
CA SER A 281 138.37 -19.47 -7.83
C SER A 281 137.34 -19.52 -8.96
N LEU A 282 136.27 -18.71 -8.89
CA LEU A 282 135.21 -18.60 -9.90
C LEU A 282 135.43 -17.48 -10.95
N GLY A 283 136.60 -16.83 -10.97
CA GLY A 283 137.05 -16.04 -12.12
C GLY A 283 136.20 -14.81 -12.48
N LEU A 284 135.42 -14.26 -11.54
CA LEU A 284 134.57 -13.09 -11.78
C LEU A 284 135.17 -11.83 -11.15
N LYS A 285 135.66 -10.93 -12.02
CA LYS A 285 135.93 -9.53 -11.66
C LYS A 285 134.59 -8.89 -11.29
N SER A 286 134.40 -8.62 -10.00
CA SER A 286 133.29 -7.80 -9.48
C SER A 286 133.28 -6.47 -10.24
N THR A 287 132.33 -6.36 -11.17
CA THR A 287 132.07 -5.13 -11.91
C THR A 287 130.94 -4.43 -11.16
N LEU A 288 131.33 -3.42 -10.39
CA LEU A 288 130.48 -2.60 -9.55
C LEU A 288 129.62 -1.69 -10.44
N ILE A 289 128.34 -2.03 -10.66
CA ILE A 289 127.37 -1.11 -11.27
C ILE A 289 126.57 -0.49 -10.14
N THR A 290 126.76 0.82 -9.95
CA THR A 290 126.10 1.62 -8.92
C THR A 290 125.04 2.50 -9.59
N ASP A 291 123.78 2.38 -9.15
CA ASP A 291 122.79 3.44 -9.27
C ASP A 291 122.41 3.87 -7.85
N GLY A 292 122.56 5.16 -7.60
CA GLY A 292 122.67 5.72 -6.26
C GLY A 292 121.32 5.91 -5.60
N SER A 293 120.88 4.96 -4.76
CA SER A 293 120.23 5.27 -3.47
C SER A 293 119.97 4.07 -2.56
N SER A 294 120.30 2.82 -2.92
CA SER A 294 120.30 1.65 -2.00
C SER A 294 121.03 0.45 -2.64
N PRO A 295 122.10 -0.10 -2.05
CA PRO A 295 122.80 -1.24 -2.62
C PRO A 295 121.91 -2.50 -2.61
N ILE A 296 121.52 -2.95 -3.81
CA ILE A 296 120.84 -4.23 -4.04
C ILE A 296 121.84 -5.34 -3.72
N ASN A 297 121.66 -5.97 -2.57
CA ASN A 297 122.51 -7.07 -2.12
C ASN A 297 122.03 -8.36 -2.82
N LEU A 298 122.66 -8.67 -3.97
CA LEU A 298 122.36 -9.83 -4.84
C LEU A 298 122.51 -11.20 -4.15
N PHE A 299 122.91 -11.23 -2.89
CA PHE A 299 122.94 -12.41 -2.05
C PHE A 299 121.53 -12.95 -1.68
N SER A 300 120.48 -12.11 -1.63
CA SER A 300 119.16 -12.59 -1.16
C SER A 300 118.24 -13.13 -2.28
N THR A 301 118.49 -12.78 -3.55
CA THR A 301 117.59 -13.15 -4.66
C THR A 301 117.81 -14.59 -5.16
N ALA A 302 118.99 -15.19 -4.92
CA ALA A 302 119.26 -16.57 -5.32
C ALA A 302 118.57 -17.62 -4.44
N ASN A 303 118.22 -17.29 -3.19
CA ASN A 303 117.52 -18.21 -2.28
C ASN A 303 115.99 -18.25 -2.47
N GLY A 304 115.40 -17.31 -3.23
CA GLY A 304 113.96 -17.29 -3.49
C GLY A 304 113.50 -18.22 -4.63
N LEU A 305 114.43 -18.82 -5.37
CA LEU A 305 114.16 -19.64 -6.57
C LEU A 305 114.30 -21.15 -6.37
N LEU A 306 114.69 -21.60 -5.17
CA LEU A 306 114.95 -23.02 -4.88
C LEU A 306 114.17 -23.49 -3.64
N GLY A 307 112.94 -23.98 -3.90
CA GLY A 307 112.18 -24.89 -3.03
C GLY A 307 111.38 -24.23 -1.90
N ALA A 308 110.22 -24.71 -1.48
CA ALA A 308 109.20 -25.61 -2.01
C ALA A 308 108.08 -25.62 -0.95
N LEU A 309 106.83 -25.73 -1.41
CA LEU A 309 105.70 -26.41 -0.74
C LEU A 309 105.34 -26.02 0.70
N SER A 310 104.14 -25.46 0.89
CA SER A 310 103.02 -26.18 1.55
C SER A 310 101.83 -25.26 1.92
N GLN A 311 100.63 -25.68 1.49
CA GLN A 311 99.31 -25.70 2.19
C GLN A 311 98.89 -24.46 3.01
N SER A 312 97.76 -23.75 2.76
CA SER A 312 96.30 -24.07 2.73
C SER A 312 95.61 -22.91 3.53
N PRO A 313 94.29 -22.82 3.82
CA PRO A 313 93.05 -23.36 3.24
C PRO A 313 91.93 -22.28 3.03
N GLY A 314 90.79 -22.69 2.47
CA GLY A 314 89.46 -22.40 3.07
C GLY A 314 88.70 -21.13 2.65
N GLN A 315 87.72 -21.31 1.76
CA GLN A 315 86.33 -20.84 1.99
C GLN A 315 85.48 -22.05 2.34
#